data_AF-A0A965IKH7-F1
#
_entry.id   AF-A0A965IKH7-F1
#
_cell.length_a   1.000
_cell.length_b   1.000
_cell.length_c   1.000
_cell.angle_alpha   90.00
_cell.angle_beta   90.00
_cell.angle_gamma   90.00
#
_symmetry.space_group_name_H-M   'P 1'
#
loop_
_entity.id
_entity.type
_entity.pdbx_description
1 polymer ?
#
loop_
_entity_poly.entity_id
_entity_poly.type
_entity_poly.pdbx_seq_one_letter_code
_entity_poly.pdbx_strand_id
1 'polypeptide(L)'
;PTLYADMGGSLMTTEAVLQALLLRQSSNRNKGRGVFQEIALSDAANYLALPHTWRLTTPDGDVGGAHAGYKIYPCKNGRVAVAALEPHFAKRLCLAVGLDEKHMHSMRAPKTHQAFAKFFAAQTRQQLERLAVSKDIPLHTLAK
;
A
#
# COMPACT_ATOMS: atom_id res chain seq x y z
N PRO A 1 8.65 -7.17 -16.61
CA PRO A 1 7.31 -6.85 -17.17
C PRO A 1 6.22 -7.27 -16.20
N THR A 2 5.19 -6.44 -15.99
CA THR A 2 4.04 -6.76 -15.13
C THR A 2 2.79 -6.86 -16.00
N LEU A 3 1.79 -7.63 -15.57
CA LEU A 3 0.51 -7.79 -16.30
C LEU A 3 -0.59 -6.83 -15.80
N TYR A 4 -0.21 -5.75 -15.12
CA TYR A 4 -1.19 -4.87 -14.45
C TYR A 4 -2.18 -4.22 -15.43
N ALA A 5 -1.75 -3.81 -16.61
CA ALA A 5 -2.65 -3.24 -17.63
C ALA A 5 -3.68 -4.27 -18.12
N ASP A 6 -3.24 -5.51 -18.41
CA ASP A 6 -4.12 -6.60 -18.86
C ASP A 6 -5.09 -7.02 -17.75
N MET A 7 -4.59 -7.20 -16.53
CA MET A 7 -5.42 -7.57 -15.37
C MET A 7 -6.44 -6.47 -15.04
N GLY A 8 -6.01 -5.20 -15.00
CA GLY A 8 -6.91 -4.06 -14.81
C GLY A 8 -7.94 -3.94 -15.92
N GLY A 9 -7.52 -4.09 -17.18
CA GLY A 9 -8.39 -4.07 -18.35
C GLY A 9 -9.44 -5.19 -18.33
N SER A 10 -9.07 -6.39 -17.88
CA SER A 10 -10.02 -7.50 -17.73
C SER A 10 -11.12 -7.23 -16.69
N LEU A 11 -10.78 -6.57 -15.58
CA LEU A 11 -11.76 -6.16 -14.57
C LEU A 11 -12.66 -5.04 -15.09
N MET A 12 -12.11 -4.03 -15.75
CA MET A 12 -12.89 -2.96 -16.40
C MET A 12 -13.82 -3.51 -17.49
N THR A 13 -13.38 -4.50 -18.25
CA THR A 13 -14.21 -5.19 -19.25
C THR A 13 -15.34 -5.97 -18.59
N THR A 14 -15.05 -6.66 -17.48
CA THR A 14 -16.09 -7.36 -16.70
C THR A 14 -17.15 -6.38 -16.21
N GLU A 15 -16.73 -5.23 -15.66
CA GLU A 15 -17.64 -4.17 -15.24
C GLU A 15 -18.49 -3.65 -16.41
N ALA A 16 -17.88 -3.36 -17.56
CA ALA A 16 -18.59 -2.89 -18.74
C ALA A 16 -19.64 -3.91 -19.25
N VAL A 17 -19.32 -5.20 -19.23
CA VAL A 17 -20.26 -6.27 -19.58
C VAL A 17 -21.43 -6.33 -18.59
N LEU A 18 -21.16 -6.22 -17.29
CA LEU A 18 -22.20 -6.19 -16.27
C LEU A 18 -23.11 -4.96 -16.44
N GLN A 19 -22.53 -3.78 -16.71
CA GLN A 19 -23.28 -2.57 -17.02
C GLN A 19 -24.17 -2.75 -18.27
N ALA A 20 -23.65 -3.37 -19.33
CA ALA A 20 -24.42 -3.68 -20.54
C ALA A 20 -25.60 -4.63 -20.24
N LEU A 21 -25.39 -5.66 -19.42
CA LEU A 21 -26.44 -6.60 -19.02
C LEU A 21 -27.52 -5.91 -18.17
N LEU A 22 -27.13 -5.05 -17.23
CA LEU A 22 -28.08 -4.26 -16.43
C LEU A 22 -28.91 -3.32 -17.30
N LEU A 23 -28.28 -2.59 -18.23
CA LEU A 23 -28.98 -1.72 -19.17
C LEU A 23 -29.95 -2.51 -20.06
N ARG A 24 -29.53 -3.68 -20.54
CA ARG A 24 -30.35 -4.57 -21.37
C ARG A 24 -31.57 -5.11 -20.62
N GLN A 25 -31.43 -5.40 -19.32
CA GLN A 25 -32.53 -5.88 -18.47
C GLN A 25 -33.45 -4.75 -17.98
N SER A 26 -32.99 -3.51 -17.99
CA SER A 26 -33.76 -2.37 -17.47
C SER A 26 -35.05 -2.11 -18.26
N SER A 27 -36.05 -1.54 -17.59
CA SER A 27 -37.35 -1.19 -18.19
C SER A 27 -37.32 0.14 -18.98
N ASN A 28 -36.14 0.70 -19.24
CA ASN A 28 -35.99 1.96 -19.96
C ASN A 28 -36.00 1.74 -21.49
N ARG A 29 -35.80 2.81 -22.26
CA ARG A 29 -35.76 2.77 -23.74
C ARG A 29 -34.69 1.83 -24.33
N ASN A 30 -33.73 1.36 -23.53
CA ASN A 30 -32.65 0.47 -23.94
C ASN A 30 -32.95 -1.02 -23.69
N LYS A 31 -34.16 -1.38 -23.24
CA LYS A 31 -34.57 -2.77 -23.00
C LYS A 31 -34.26 -3.66 -24.21
N GLY A 32 -33.53 -4.74 -23.97
CA GLY A 32 -33.19 -5.73 -24.99
C GLY A 32 -32.12 -5.32 -26.01
N ARG A 33 -31.63 -4.07 -25.98
CA ARG A 33 -30.61 -3.59 -26.92
C ARG A 33 -29.20 -3.96 -26.45
N GLY A 34 -28.32 -4.29 -27.39
CA GLY A 34 -26.88 -4.38 -27.14
C GLY A 34 -26.22 -2.99 -27.13
N VAL A 35 -25.00 -2.92 -26.61
CA VAL A 35 -24.17 -1.71 -26.60
C VAL A 35 -22.75 -2.04 -27.07
N PHE A 36 -22.09 -1.09 -27.72
CA PHE A 36 -20.65 -1.14 -27.98
C PHE A 36 -19.94 -0.34 -26.89
N GLN A 37 -18.90 -0.92 -26.29
CA GLN A 37 -18.07 -0.27 -25.27
C GLN A 37 -16.61 -0.60 -25.59
N GLU A 38 -15.77 0.44 -25.66
CA GLU A 38 -14.33 0.31 -25.82
C GLU A 38 -13.66 0.40 -24.45
N ILE A 39 -12.77 -0.54 -24.15
CA ILE A 39 -12.02 -0.59 -22.90
C ILE A 39 -10.54 -0.65 -23.26
N ALA A 40 -9.86 0.50 -23.19
CA ALA A 40 -8.47 0.60 -23.57
C ALA A 40 -7.55 0.14 -22.43
N LEU A 41 -6.53 -0.66 -22.75
CA LEU A 41 -5.50 -1.05 -21.78
C LEU A 41 -4.70 0.16 -21.26
N SER A 42 -4.60 1.22 -22.06
CA SER A 42 -4.00 2.49 -21.63
C SER A 42 -4.78 3.14 -20.49
N ASP A 43 -6.12 3.03 -20.49
CA ASP A 43 -6.95 3.61 -19.43
C ASP A 43 -6.81 2.82 -18.13
N ALA A 44 -6.76 1.47 -18.24
CA ALA A 44 -6.43 0.62 -17.10
C ALA A 44 -5.06 0.94 -16.50
N ALA A 45 -4.04 1.12 -17.35
CA ALA A 45 -2.71 1.50 -16.91
C ALA A 45 -2.70 2.89 -16.25
N ASN A 46 -3.38 3.87 -16.85
CA ASN A 46 -3.48 5.23 -16.31
C ASN A 46 -4.19 5.25 -14.95
N TYR A 47 -5.27 4.48 -14.80
CA TYR A 47 -5.99 4.36 -13.54
C TYR A 47 -5.11 3.74 -12.44
N LEU A 48 -4.44 2.63 -12.74
CA LEU A 48 -3.53 1.99 -11.79
C LEU A 48 -2.30 2.85 -11.44
N ALA A 49 -1.91 3.76 -12.33
CA ALA A 49 -0.81 4.70 -12.12
C ALA A 49 -1.19 5.92 -11.26
N LEU A 50 -2.48 6.13 -10.91
CA LEU A 50 -2.93 7.31 -10.15
C LEU A 50 -2.14 7.55 -8.84
N PRO A 51 -1.85 6.55 -7.98
CA PRO A 51 -1.05 6.77 -6.78
C PRO A 51 0.36 7.28 -7.08
N HIS A 52 0.94 6.88 -8.22
CA HIS A 52 2.23 7.38 -8.66
C HIS A 52 2.12 8.82 -9.20
N THR A 53 1.09 9.12 -9.98
CA THR A 53 0.79 10.47 -10.48
C THR A 53 0.56 11.47 -9.34
N TRP A 54 -0.09 11.04 -8.25
CA TRP A 54 -0.24 11.81 -7.01
C TRP A 54 1.01 11.85 -6.14
N ARG A 55 2.11 11.23 -6.60
CA ARG A 55 3.40 11.14 -5.91
C ARG A 55 3.34 10.43 -4.55
N LEU A 56 2.33 9.61 -4.31
CA LEU A 56 2.21 8.84 -3.06
C LEU A 56 3.21 7.68 -3.03
N THR A 57 3.40 7.00 -4.17
CA THR A 57 4.28 5.83 -4.32
C THR A 57 5.64 6.14 -4.95
N THR A 58 6.01 7.42 -5.10
CA THR A 58 7.37 7.82 -5.52
C THR A 58 8.34 7.66 -4.34
N PRO A 59 9.67 7.63 -4.57
CA PRO A 59 10.66 7.54 -3.48
C PRO A 59 10.53 8.61 -2.38
N ASP A 60 10.02 9.79 -2.74
CA ASP A 60 9.77 10.92 -1.82
C ASP A 60 8.36 10.91 -1.20
N GLY A 61 7.49 10.01 -1.65
CA GLY A 61 6.12 9.85 -1.17
C GLY A 61 6.02 9.00 0.09
N ASP A 62 4.97 9.23 0.90
CA ASP A 62 4.81 8.54 2.18
C ASP A 62 4.70 7.03 2.02
N VAL A 63 3.96 6.56 1.01
CA VAL A 63 3.81 5.12 0.74
C VAL A 63 4.85 4.55 -0.22
N GLY A 64 5.79 5.38 -0.68
CA GLY A 64 6.96 4.97 -1.45
C GLY A 64 8.24 4.82 -0.62
N GLY A 65 8.17 5.02 0.71
CA GLY A 65 9.28 4.79 1.64
C GLY A 65 9.94 6.04 2.22
N ALA A 66 9.42 7.24 1.94
CA ALA A 66 9.91 8.48 2.55
C ALA A 66 9.48 8.63 4.01
N HIS A 67 8.37 8.00 4.41
CA HIS A 67 7.88 7.97 5.78
C HIS A 67 8.46 6.78 6.53
N ALA A 68 9.18 6.98 7.64
CA ALA A 68 9.81 5.89 8.40
C ALA A 68 8.80 4.86 8.95
N GLY A 69 7.56 5.28 9.22
CA GLY A 69 6.46 4.40 9.58
C GLY A 69 5.87 3.61 8.41
N TYR A 70 6.22 3.89 7.15
CA TYR A 70 5.71 3.18 5.97
C TYR A 70 6.87 2.84 5.01
N LYS A 71 7.60 1.77 5.33
CA LYS A 71 8.85 1.40 4.67
C LYS A 71 9.22 -0.06 4.91
N ILE A 72 10.07 -0.61 4.05
CA ILE A 72 10.67 -1.93 4.24
C ILE A 72 12.05 -1.82 4.94
N TYR A 73 12.08 -2.42 6.13
CA TYR A 73 13.17 -2.84 7.01
C TYR A 73 14.05 -4.04 6.62
N PRO A 74 15.39 -4.00 6.45
CA PRO A 74 16.18 -5.21 6.70
C PRO A 74 16.12 -5.61 8.19
N CYS A 75 16.12 -6.91 8.48
CA CYS A 75 16.25 -7.47 9.83
C CYS A 75 17.22 -8.67 9.82
N LYS A 76 17.57 -9.24 10.99
CA LYS A 76 18.63 -10.27 11.12
C LYS A 76 18.49 -11.44 10.13
N ASN A 77 17.27 -11.90 9.90
CA ASN A 77 17.00 -13.10 9.10
C ASN A 77 15.85 -12.89 8.09
N GLY A 78 15.75 -11.69 7.51
CA GLY A 78 14.73 -11.36 6.51
C GLY A 78 14.52 -9.85 6.36
N ARG A 79 13.29 -9.47 6.04
CA ARG A 79 12.84 -8.07 6.01
C ARG A 79 11.54 -7.91 6.82
N VAL A 80 11.18 -6.66 7.11
CA VAL A 80 9.90 -6.29 7.69
C VAL A 80 9.29 -5.11 6.93
N ALA A 81 8.07 -5.27 6.44
CA ALA A 81 7.24 -4.18 5.96
C ALA A 81 6.56 -3.53 7.15
N VAL A 82 6.72 -2.21 7.28
CA VAL A 82 6.09 -1.38 8.31
C VAL A 82 5.01 -0.54 7.63
N ALA A 83 3.81 -0.45 8.23
CA ALA A 83 2.69 0.32 7.68
C ALA A 83 1.94 1.14 8.75
N ALA A 84 2.68 1.83 9.62
CA ALA A 84 2.18 2.63 10.74
C ALA A 84 2.00 4.11 10.34
N LEU A 85 1.01 4.42 9.49
CA LEU A 85 0.70 5.80 9.08
C LEU A 85 -0.19 6.53 10.09
N GLU A 86 -1.10 5.80 10.73
CA GLU A 86 -2.04 6.38 11.68
C GLU A 86 -1.30 6.80 12.96
N PRO A 87 -1.64 7.97 13.55
CA PRO A 87 -0.88 8.53 14.68
C PRO A 87 -0.70 7.58 15.86
N HIS A 88 -1.70 6.76 16.16
CA HIS A 88 -1.67 5.82 17.27
C HIS A 88 -0.75 4.62 17.00
N PHE A 89 -0.60 4.17 15.75
CA PHE A 89 0.42 3.17 15.38
C PHE A 89 1.82 3.80 15.38
N ALA A 90 1.95 4.99 14.79
CA ALA A 90 3.21 5.73 14.74
C ALA A 90 3.78 5.99 16.14
N LYS A 91 2.93 6.44 17.09
CA LYS A 91 3.28 6.59 18.50
C LYS A 91 3.84 5.31 19.11
N ARG A 92 3.10 4.20 18.98
CA ARG A 92 3.49 2.90 19.57
C ARG A 92 4.78 2.37 18.96
N LEU A 93 4.99 2.60 17.66
CA LEU A 93 6.21 2.25 16.97
C LEU A 93 7.40 3.08 17.45
N CYS A 94 7.25 4.41 17.59
CA CYS A 94 8.30 5.26 18.16
C CYS A 94 8.72 4.77 19.55
N LEU A 95 7.75 4.49 20.43
CA LEU A 95 8.02 3.97 21.77
C LEU A 95 8.72 2.60 21.72
N ALA A 96 8.32 1.70 20.82
CA ALA A 96 8.95 0.39 20.66
C ALA A 96 10.41 0.47 20.15
N VAL A 97 10.71 1.45 19.30
CA VAL A 97 12.07 1.74 18.81
C VAL A 97 12.93 2.41 19.88
N GLY A 98 12.34 2.89 20.98
CA GLY A 98 13.02 3.61 22.05
C GLY A 98 13.12 5.12 21.81
N LEU A 99 12.27 5.67 20.94
CA LEU A 99 12.10 7.11 20.73
C LEU A 99 10.95 7.66 21.58
N ASP A 100 10.99 8.97 21.83
CA ASP A 100 9.87 9.74 22.37
C ASP A 100 8.70 9.76 21.37
N GLU A 101 7.46 9.68 21.87
CA GLU A 101 6.24 9.66 21.06
C GLU A 101 6.13 10.83 20.07
N LYS A 102 6.69 12.01 20.39
CA LYS A 102 6.66 13.19 19.51
C LYS A 102 7.37 12.97 18.17
N HIS A 103 8.24 11.97 18.08
CA HIS A 103 8.90 11.60 16.81
C HIS A 103 7.91 11.08 15.77
N MET A 104 6.67 10.75 16.15
CA MET A 104 5.61 10.43 15.19
C MET A 104 5.32 11.57 14.22
N HIS A 105 5.60 12.82 14.59
CA HIS A 105 5.45 13.99 13.73
C HIS A 105 6.68 14.27 12.85
N SER A 106 7.77 13.50 13.00
CA SER A 106 9.04 13.69 12.28
C SER A 106 9.50 12.42 11.57
N MET A 107 8.54 11.66 11.03
CA MET A 107 8.78 10.39 10.34
C MET A 107 9.58 10.50 9.03
N ARG A 108 9.63 11.68 8.41
CA ARG A 108 10.49 11.95 7.26
C ARG A 108 11.92 12.36 7.63
N ALA A 109 12.19 12.63 8.91
CA ALA A 109 13.50 13.10 9.34
C ALA A 109 14.56 11.98 9.23
N PRO A 110 15.77 12.27 8.72
CA PRO A 110 16.84 11.27 8.61
C PRO A 110 17.17 10.56 9.93
N LYS A 111 17.14 11.29 11.05
CA LYS A 111 17.38 10.72 12.38
C LYS A 111 16.36 9.63 12.76
N THR A 112 15.08 9.85 12.45
CA THR A 112 14.00 8.88 12.70
C THR A 112 14.21 7.63 11.83
N HIS A 113 14.53 7.81 10.54
CA HIS A 113 14.86 6.71 9.64
C HIS A 113 16.04 5.87 10.15
N GLN A 114 17.12 6.52 10.59
CA GLN A 114 18.31 5.83 11.11
C GLN A 114 18.00 5.04 12.38
N ALA A 115 17.22 5.59 13.30
CA ALA A 115 16.80 4.90 14.53
C ALA A 115 15.98 3.64 14.21
N PHE A 116 15.00 3.75 13.30
CA PHE A 116 14.17 2.62 12.88
C PHE A 116 15.00 1.55 12.19
N ALA A 117 15.86 1.95 11.25
CA ALA A 117 16.74 1.01 10.55
C ALA A 117 17.65 0.25 11.51
N LYS A 118 18.26 0.94 12.48
CA LYS A 118 19.11 0.31 13.51
C LYS A 118 18.30 -0.68 14.37
N PHE A 119 17.11 -0.28 14.79
CA PHE A 119 16.23 -1.13 15.59
C PHE A 119 15.86 -2.42 14.84
N PHE A 120 15.30 -2.30 13.63
CA PHE A 120 14.86 -3.46 12.86
C PHE A 120 16.00 -4.39 12.46
N ALA A 121 17.18 -3.84 12.12
CA ALA A 121 18.37 -4.63 11.80
C ALA A 121 18.82 -5.55 12.95
N ALA A 122 18.54 -5.17 14.21
CA ALA A 122 18.91 -5.95 15.39
C ALA A 122 17.89 -7.05 15.76
N GLN A 123 16.72 -7.07 15.14
CA GLN A 123 15.63 -8.00 15.46
C GLN A 123 15.57 -9.17 14.47
N THR A 124 15.08 -10.31 14.93
CA THR A 124 14.68 -11.43 14.08
C THR A 124 13.22 -11.29 13.66
N ARG A 125 12.80 -11.96 12.57
CA ARG A 125 11.39 -11.98 12.14
C ARG A 125 10.44 -12.39 13.26
N GLN A 126 10.76 -13.45 14.01
CA GLN A 126 9.94 -13.93 15.13
C GLN A 126 9.83 -12.92 16.29
N GLN A 127 10.86 -12.10 16.52
CA GLN A 127 10.78 -11.00 17.50
C GLN A 127 9.86 -9.90 17.00
N LEU A 128 9.92 -9.57 15.71
CA LEU A 128 9.07 -8.55 15.08
C LEU A 128 7.61 -8.98 14.98
N GLU A 129 7.31 -10.24 14.66
CA GLU A 129 5.96 -10.81 14.68
C GLU A 129 5.34 -10.72 16.07
N ARG A 130 6.10 -11.08 17.12
CA ARG A 130 5.65 -10.92 18.52
C ARG A 130 5.44 -9.46 18.90
N LEU A 131 6.33 -8.57 18.46
CA LEU A 131 6.20 -7.13 18.70
C LEU A 131 4.92 -6.58 18.05
N ALA A 132 4.65 -6.99 16.81
CA ALA A 132 3.48 -6.57 16.04
C ALA A 132 2.18 -6.86 16.80
N VAL A 133 2.02 -8.09 17.29
CA VAL A 133 0.83 -8.50 18.04
C VAL A 133 0.78 -7.85 19.42
N SER A 134 1.89 -7.90 20.18
CA SER A 134 1.90 -7.43 21.58
C SER A 134 1.73 -5.92 21.74
N LYS A 135 2.12 -5.15 20.73
CA LYS A 135 2.00 -3.68 20.73
C LYS A 135 0.93 -3.18 19.76
N ASP A 136 0.30 -4.08 19.00
CA ASP A 136 -0.66 -3.77 17.94
C ASP A 136 -0.05 -2.71 16.98
N ILE A 137 1.02 -3.13 16.31
CA ILE A 137 1.76 -2.34 15.31
C ILE A 137 1.68 -3.09 13.97
N PRO A 138 1.29 -2.44 12.87
CA PRO A 138 1.17 -3.06 11.56
C PRO A 138 2.55 -3.36 10.96
N LEU A 139 3.05 -4.57 11.26
CA LEU A 139 4.29 -5.13 10.75
C LEU A 139 4.01 -6.44 10.02
N HIS A 140 4.69 -6.66 8.90
CA HIS A 140 4.65 -7.93 8.19
C HIS A 140 6.07 -8.37 7.81
N THR A 141 6.48 -9.57 8.22
CA THR A 141 7.83 -10.07 8.00
C THR A 141 7.94 -10.89 6.72
N LEU A 142 8.99 -10.64 5.95
CA LEU A 142 9.26 -11.30 4.68
C LEU A 142 10.54 -12.14 4.83
N ALA A 143 10.49 -13.39 4.36
CA ALA A 143 11.70 -14.19 4.22
C ALA A 143 12.70 -13.54 3.25
N LYS A 144 13.96 -13.99 3.31
CA LYS A 144 14.95 -13.64 2.28
C LYS A 144 14.58 -14.30 0.97
#